data_AF-A0A1I9G9M7-F1
#
_entry.id   AF-A0A1I9G9M7-F1
#
_cell.length_a   1.000
_cell.length_b   1.000
_cell.length_c   1.000
_cell.angle_alpha   90.00
_cell.angle_beta   90.00
_cell.angle_gamma   90.00
#
_symmetry.space_group_name_H-M   'P 1'
#
loop_
_entity.id
_entity.type
_entity.pdbx_description
1 polymer ?
#
loop_
_entity_poly.entity_id
_entity_poly.type
_entity_poly.pdbx_seq_one_letter_code
_entity_poly.pdbx_strand_id
1 'polypeptide(L)'
;IRILTLNMTIERPDALIGRYVMLRHIKRKDSNNQLIKRMLKASYIRMQWDGMKKLTWTILQVVERPLYYHLYVDVGRPPPGWH
;
A
#
# COMPACT_ATOMS: atom_id res chain seq x y z
N ILE A 1 -4.97 10.43 3.07
CA ILE A 1 -4.22 11.62 3.55
C ILE A 1 -3.48 12.26 2.39
N ARG A 2 -2.45 11.64 1.79
CA ARG A 2 -1.69 12.23 0.67
C ARG A 2 -2.53 12.82 -0.47
N ILE A 3 -3.55 12.09 -0.94
CA ILE A 3 -4.48 12.56 -1.99
C ILE A 3 -5.20 13.85 -1.55
N LEU A 4 -5.76 13.84 -0.34
CA LEU A 4 -6.47 14.98 0.23
C LEU A 4 -5.54 16.17 0.55
N THR A 5 -4.29 15.90 0.97
CA THR A 5 -3.28 16.93 1.26
C THR A 5 -2.88 17.72 0.01
N LEU A 6 -2.97 17.10 -1.17
CA LEU A 6 -2.72 17.74 -2.45
C LEU A 6 -3.98 18.37 -3.07
N ASN A 7 -5.05 18.54 -2.28
CA ASN A 7 -6.35 19.06 -2.73
C ASN A 7 -6.96 18.29 -3.92
N MET A 8 -6.64 17.00 -4.04
CA MET A 8 -7.27 16.13 -5.03
C MET A 8 -8.59 15.56 -4.50
N THR A 9 -9.53 15.32 -5.40
CA THR A 9 -10.83 14.71 -5.10
C THR A 9 -10.77 13.19 -5.29
N ILE A 10 -11.67 12.48 -4.62
CA ILE A 10 -11.84 11.03 -4.78
C ILE A 10 -13.14 10.80 -5.52
N GLU A 11 -13.05 10.32 -6.74
CA GLU A 11 -14.21 9.90 -7.52
C GLU A 11 -14.59 8.46 -7.18
N ARG A 12 -15.90 8.19 -7.14
CA ARG A 12 -16.44 6.87 -6.86
C ARG A 12 -17.59 6.58 -7.83
N PRO A 13 -17.69 5.34 -8.34
CA PRO A 13 -18.86 4.93 -9.11
C PRO A 13 -20.09 4.84 -8.22
N ASP A 14 -21.26 4.82 -8.86
CA ASP A 14 -22.53 4.62 -8.16
C ASP A 14 -22.53 3.33 -7.34
N ALA A 15 -23.12 3.38 -6.13
CA ALA A 15 -23.09 2.27 -5.18
C ALA A 15 -23.87 1.03 -5.65
N LEU A 16 -24.80 1.18 -6.60
CA LEU A 16 -25.49 0.07 -7.24
C LEU A 16 -24.55 -0.71 -8.17
N ILE A 17 -23.68 0.00 -8.89
CA ILE A 17 -22.78 -0.56 -9.91
C ILE A 17 -21.46 -1.03 -9.29
N GLY A 18 -20.89 -0.25 -8.37
CA GLY A 18 -19.57 -0.48 -7.76
C GLY A 18 -19.52 -1.56 -6.67
N ARG A 19 -20.40 -2.56 -6.71
CA ARG A 19 -20.48 -3.62 -5.69
C ARG A 19 -19.35 -4.63 -5.87
N TYR A 20 -18.70 -5.01 -4.78
CA TYR A 20 -17.63 -6.02 -4.76
C TYR A 20 -17.77 -6.95 -3.54
N VAL A 21 -17.24 -8.17 -3.64
CA VAL A 21 -17.21 -9.14 -2.55
C VAL A 21 -15.76 -9.37 -2.14
N MET A 22 -15.49 -9.34 -0.83
CA MET A 22 -14.17 -9.66 -0.29
C MET A 22 -13.97 -11.18 -0.27
N LEU A 23 -12.89 -11.67 -0.88
CA LEU A 23 -12.44 -13.05 -0.67
C LEU A 23 -11.95 -13.21 0.77
N ARG A 24 -12.49 -14.21 1.47
CA ARG A 24 -12.17 -14.44 2.90
C ARG A 24 -10.69 -14.77 3.05
N HIS A 25 -9.98 -13.99 3.87
CA HIS A 25 -8.59 -14.25 4.24
C HIS A 25 -8.46 -14.42 5.76
N ILE A 26 -7.49 -15.23 6.19
CA ILE A 26 -7.12 -15.36 7.60
C ILE A 26 -6.37 -14.09 7.99
N LYS A 27 -6.91 -13.33 8.94
CA LYS A 27 -6.27 -12.11 9.43
C LYS A 27 -5.06 -12.47 10.29
N ARG A 28 -3.96 -11.74 10.12
CA ARG A 28 -2.84 -11.74 11.07
C ARG A 28 -3.29 -11.10 12.39
N LYS A 29 -2.56 -11.39 13.47
CA LYS A 29 -2.76 -10.71 14.77
C LYS A 29 -2.63 -9.20 14.57
N ASP A 30 -3.54 -8.44 15.16
CA ASP A 30 -3.60 -6.98 14.96
C ASP A 30 -2.28 -6.32 15.35
N SER A 31 -1.71 -5.57 14.40
CA SER A 31 -0.61 -4.64 14.67
C SER A 31 -1.07 -3.52 15.60
N ASN A 32 -0.15 -2.91 16.36
CA ASN A 32 -0.47 -1.85 17.32
C ASN A 32 -1.23 -0.67 16.65
N ASN A 33 -2.54 -0.59 16.88
CA ASN A 33 -3.44 0.43 16.30
C ASN A 33 -2.97 1.88 16.56
N GLN A 34 -2.26 2.12 17.67
CA GLN A 34 -1.74 3.44 17.99
C GLN A 34 -0.61 3.86 17.03
N LEU A 35 0.23 2.90 16.62
CA LEU A 35 1.34 3.12 15.70
C LEU A 35 0.83 3.45 14.29
N ILE A 36 -0.21 2.76 13.81
CA ILE A 36 -0.85 3.08 12.52
C ILE A 36 -1.39 4.51 12.52
N LYS A 37 -2.12 4.92 13.57
CA LYS A 37 -2.66 6.28 13.67
C LYS A 37 -1.56 7.34 13.69
N ARG A 38 -0.46 7.09 14.41
CA ARG A 38 0.73 7.98 14.42
C ARG A 38 1.36 8.07 13.02
N MET A 39 1.50 6.94 12.32
CA MET A 39 2.06 6.91 10.97
C MET A 39 1.19 7.65 9.95
N LEU A 40 -0.14 7.53 10.06
CA LEU A 40 -1.09 8.27 9.24
C LEU A 40 -0.92 9.78 9.43
N LYS A 41 -0.86 10.26 10.68
CA LYS A 41 -0.62 11.68 10.99
C LYS A 41 0.70 12.18 10.40
N ALA A 42 1.77 11.41 10.51
CA ALA A 42 3.08 11.80 9.97
C ALA A 42 3.20 11.66 8.44
N SER A 43 2.18 11.12 7.75
CA SER A 43 2.22 10.85 6.31
C SER A 43 2.33 12.13 5.46
N TYR A 44 1.69 13.24 5.88
CA TYR A 44 1.75 14.50 5.13
C TYR A 44 3.15 15.13 5.11
N ILE A 45 3.93 14.91 6.17
CA ILE A 45 5.33 15.36 6.27
C ILE A 45 6.20 14.45 5.39
N ARG A 46 6.10 13.14 5.62
CA ARG A 46 6.99 12.18 4.95
C ARG A 46 6.77 12.08 3.44
N MET A 47 5.57 12.36 2.93
CA MET A 47 5.25 12.15 1.52
C MET A 47 6.13 12.94 0.54
N GLN A 48 6.80 14.00 0.98
CA GLN A 48 7.69 14.81 0.14
C GLN A 48 8.97 14.05 -0.26
N TRP A 49 9.46 13.14 0.60
CA TRP A 49 10.71 12.40 0.39
C TRP A 49 10.54 10.87 0.43
N ASP A 50 9.46 10.38 1.05
CA ASP A 50 9.14 8.96 1.22
C ASP A 50 8.07 8.53 0.20
N GLY A 51 8.53 7.95 -0.90
CA GLY A 51 7.71 7.52 -2.03
C GLY A 51 8.58 7.08 -3.21
N MET A 52 8.13 7.36 -4.44
CA MET A 52 8.82 6.93 -5.67
C MET A 52 10.30 7.32 -5.72
N LYS A 53 10.66 8.51 -5.21
CA LYS A 53 12.04 9.01 -5.23
C LYS A 53 13.02 8.20 -4.36
N LYS A 54 12.54 7.50 -3.34
CA LYS A 54 13.37 6.74 -2.38
C LYS A 54 13.17 5.22 -2.52
N LEU A 55 12.35 4.79 -3.47
CA LEU A 55 11.97 3.40 -3.60
C LEU A 55 13.19 2.56 -4.01
N THR A 56 13.53 1.57 -3.19
CA THR A 56 14.63 0.62 -3.45
C THR A 56 14.03 -0.77 -3.54
N TRP A 57 14.20 -1.40 -4.69
CA TRP A 57 13.70 -2.75 -4.98
C TRP A 57 14.44 -3.32 -6.18
N THR A 58 14.48 -4.64 -6.27
CA THR A 58 15.10 -5.34 -7.40
C THR A 58 14.14 -6.41 -7.93
N ILE A 59 14.08 -6.54 -9.25
CA ILE A 59 13.34 -7.62 -9.90
C ILE A 59 14.18 -8.88 -9.79
N LEU A 60 13.62 -9.90 -9.15
CA LEU A 60 14.23 -11.22 -9.06
C LEU A 60 13.86 -12.07 -10.27
N GLN A 61 12.60 -12.00 -10.69
CA GLN A 61 12.08 -12.80 -11.79
C GLN A 61 10.82 -12.17 -12.37
N VAL A 62 10.67 -12.27 -13.69
CA VAL A 62 9.43 -11.95 -14.40
C VAL A 62 8.91 -13.23 -15.02
N VAL A 63 7.65 -13.57 -14.74
CA VAL A 63 6.97 -14.74 -15.31
C VAL A 63 5.75 -14.27 -16.06
N GLU A 64 5.75 -14.47 -17.36
CA GLU A 64 4.58 -14.27 -18.21
C GLU A 64 3.60 -15.44 -18.02
N ARG A 65 2.34 -15.12 -17.74
CA ARG A 65 1.22 -16.07 -17.73
C ARG A 65 0.18 -15.59 -18.72
N PRO A 66 -0.64 -16.49 -19.29
CA PRO A 66 -1.61 -16.10 -20.32
C PRO A 66 -2.58 -14.98 -19.94
N LEU A 67 -2.85 -14.78 -18.63
CA LEU A 67 -3.80 -13.79 -18.13
C LEU A 67 -3.16 -12.63 -17.36
N TYR A 68 -1.87 -12.72 -17.00
CA TYR A 68 -1.21 -11.72 -16.16
C TYR A 68 0.32 -11.88 -16.16
N TYR A 69 1.03 -10.85 -15.70
CA TYR A 69 2.45 -10.90 -15.41
C TYR A 69 2.69 -11.09 -13.92
N HIS A 70 3.51 -12.06 -13.55
CA HIS A 70 3.96 -12.25 -12.18
C HIS A 70 5.37 -11.69 -12.01
N LEU A 71 5.51 -10.66 -11.19
CA LEU A 71 6.81 -10.08 -10.87
C LEU A 71 7.21 -10.50 -9.46
N TYR A 72 8.33 -11.20 -9.34
CA TYR A 72 8.99 -11.45 -8.07
C TYR A 72 9.96 -10.30 -7.79
N VAL A 73 9.74 -9.61 -6.66
CA VAL A 73 10.45 -8.39 -6.31
C VAL A 73 11.01 -8.51 -4.90
N ASP A 74 12.29 -8.19 -4.73
CA ASP A 74 12.89 -7.96 -3.41
C ASP A 74 12.67 -6.50 -3.02
N VAL A 75 12.04 -6.30 -1.86
CA VAL A 75 11.72 -4.98 -1.27
C VAL A 75 12.54 -4.70 -0.01
N GLY A 76 13.56 -5.52 0.27
CA GLY A 76 14.42 -5.40 1.44
C GLY A 76 13.79 -5.90 2.74
N ARG A 77 14.46 -5.61 3.85
CA ARG A 77 14.02 -6.01 5.20
C ARG A 77 13.26 -4.88 5.89
N PRO A 78 12.24 -5.19 6.70
CA PRO A 78 11.54 -4.17 7.46
C PRO A 78 12.48 -3.53 8.50
N PRO A 79 12.22 -2.27 8.90
CA PRO A 79 12.98 -1.62 9.98
C PRO A 79 12.84 -2.39 11.31
N PRO A 80 13.82 -2.27 12.22
CA PRO A 80 13.72 -2.85 13.55
C PRO A 80 12.44 -2.40 14.28
N GLY A 81 11.72 -3.34 14.92
CA GLY A 81 10.49 -3.05 15.68
C GLY A 81 9.17 -3.24 14.94
N TRP A 82 9.19 -3.85 13.75
CA TRP A 82 8.00 -4.18 12.94
C TRP A 82 7.52 -5.64 13.07
N HIS A 83 7.94 -6.36 14.13
CA HIS A 83 7.56 -7.74 14.43
C HIS A 83 6.38 -7.83 15.39
#